data_AF-A0A7W1TA22-F1
#
_entry.id   AF-A0A7W1TA22-F1
#
_cell.length_a   1.000
_cell.length_b   1.000
_cell.length_c   1.000
_cell.angle_alpha   90.00
_cell.angle_beta   90.00
_cell.angle_gamma   90.00
#
_symmetry.space_group_name_H-M   'P 1'
#
loop_
_entity.id
_entity.type
_entity.pdbx_description
1 polymer ?
#
loop_
_entity_poly.entity_id
_entity_poly.type
_entity_poly.pdbx_seq_one_letter_code
_entity_poly.pdbx_strand_id
1 'polypeptide(L)'
;MPVPPLSVTLSDGQKVEAMKRFRVKYAEELGKLDQELTDVLTALAEADFLSQYLGEQPEIVDLRKRKTDVEALEKRRQYLSKIIERLDQYTPQQKSVSVAPPNMGTGAQPARPGGGGLKRY
;
A
#
# COMPACT_ATOMS: atom_id res chain seq x y z
N MET A 1 44.85 -7.89 7.78
CA MET A 1 43.94 -8.22 8.90
C MET A 1 42.51 -8.14 8.40
N PRO A 2 41.59 -9.01 8.83
CA PRO A 2 40.19 -8.91 8.44
C PRO A 2 39.58 -7.62 9.01
N VAL A 3 38.90 -6.86 8.16
CA VAL A 3 38.24 -5.62 8.56
C VAL A 3 37.03 -5.98 9.41
N PRO A 4 36.84 -5.37 10.60
CA PRO A 4 35.67 -5.64 11.43
C PRO A 4 34.38 -5.23 10.71
N PRO A 5 33.26 -5.94 10.95
CA PRO A 5 31.99 -5.65 10.31
C PRO A 5 31.52 -4.23 10.67
N LEU A 6 31.17 -3.45 9.65
CA LEU A 6 30.57 -2.12 9.80
C LEU A 6 29.20 -2.25 10.48
N SER A 7 29.12 -1.90 11.76
CA SER A 7 27.84 -1.74 12.44
C SER A 7 27.26 -0.37 12.10
N VAL A 8 26.24 -0.32 11.24
CA VAL A 8 25.52 0.91 10.93
C VAL A 8 24.38 1.09 11.92
N THR A 9 24.50 2.07 12.82
CA THR A 9 23.42 2.46 13.74
C THR A 9 22.61 3.60 13.13
N LEU A 10 21.31 3.39 12.93
CA LEU A 10 20.40 4.42 12.41
C LEU A 10 20.05 5.44 13.50
N SER A 11 19.96 6.71 13.13
CA SER A 11 19.34 7.73 14.00
C SER A 11 17.83 7.49 14.12
N ASP A 12 17.18 8.07 15.13
CA ASP A 12 15.75 7.82 15.36
C ASP A 12 14.87 8.28 14.19
N GLY A 13 15.22 9.39 13.53
CA GLY A 13 14.56 9.82 12.30
C GLY A 13 14.75 8.83 11.14
N GLN A 14 15.95 8.26 10.99
CA GLN A 14 16.22 7.24 9.96
C GLN A 14 15.46 5.93 10.23
N LYS A 15 15.28 5.55 11.50
CA LYS A 15 14.45 4.39 11.89
C LYS A 15 12.99 4.59 11.48
N VAL A 16 12.43 5.78 11.74
CA VAL A 16 11.05 6.10 11.36
C VAL A 16 10.87 6.05 9.84
N GLU A 17 11.77 6.67 9.08
CA GLU A 17 11.72 6.62 7.61
C GLU A 17 11.91 5.21 7.06
N ALA A 18 12.77 4.39 7.67
CA ALA A 18 12.90 2.98 7.32
C ALA A 18 11.59 2.22 7.57
N MET A 19 10.94 2.42 8.73
CA MET A 19 9.65 1.79 9.05
C MET A 19 8.56 2.16 8.04
N LYS A 20 8.48 3.43 7.60
CA LYS A 20 7.55 3.86 6.54
C LYS A 20 7.79 3.11 5.22
N ARG A 21 9.06 2.99 4.80
CA ARG A 21 9.42 2.26 3.56
C ARG A 21 9.04 0.78 3.64
N PHE A 22 9.29 0.13 4.78
CA PHE A 22 8.87 -1.25 5.00
C PHE A 22 7.35 -1.40 4.97
N ARG A 23 6.62 -0.46 5.58
CA ARG A 23 5.16 -0.46 5.57
C ARG A 23 4.59 -0.39 4.15
N VAL A 24 5.12 0.48 3.30
CA VAL A 24 4.74 0.56 1.87
C VAL A 24 5.05 -0.75 1.15
N LYS A 25 6.27 -1.28 1.31
CA LYS A 25 6.68 -2.54 0.68
C LYS A 25 5.77 -3.71 1.06
N TYR A 26 5.44 -3.86 2.34
CA TYR A 26 4.56 -4.94 2.80
C TYR A 26 3.11 -4.73 2.35
N ALA A 27 2.64 -3.49 2.22
CA ALA A 27 1.32 -3.22 1.64
C ALA A 27 1.26 -3.61 0.16
N GLU A 28 2.31 -3.34 -0.62
CA GLU A 28 2.41 -3.80 -2.01
C GLU A 28 2.48 -5.33 -2.10
N GLU A 29 3.25 -5.98 -1.24
CA GLU A 29 3.33 -7.44 -1.17
C GLU A 29 1.96 -8.06 -0.80
N LEU A 30 1.26 -7.47 0.17
CA LEU A 30 -0.09 -7.89 0.56
C LEU A 30 -1.07 -7.79 -0.62
N GLY A 31 -1.03 -6.69 -1.39
CA GLY A 31 -1.89 -6.51 -2.55
C GLY A 31 -1.62 -7.55 -3.67
N LYS A 32 -0.35 -7.91 -3.91
CA LYS A 32 0.00 -8.99 -4.84
C LYS A 32 -0.54 -10.34 -4.38
N LEU A 33 -0.41 -10.61 -3.09
CA LEU A 33 -0.88 -11.85 -2.48
C LEU A 33 -2.42 -11.95 -2.57
N ASP A 34 -3.15 -10.86 -2.28
CA ASP A 34 -4.61 -10.83 -2.42
C ASP A 34 -5.04 -11.09 -3.88
N GLN A 35 -4.28 -10.61 -4.87
CA GLN A 35 -4.52 -10.93 -6.28
C GLN A 35 -4.30 -12.43 -6.56
N GLU A 36 -3.15 -12.98 -6.18
CA GLU A 36 -2.82 -14.40 -6.38
C GLU A 36 -3.85 -15.32 -5.71
N LEU A 37 -4.30 -14.97 -4.49
CA LEU A 37 -5.31 -15.72 -3.76
C LEU A 37 -6.67 -15.67 -4.48
N THR A 38 -7.05 -14.52 -5.01
CA THR A 38 -8.28 -14.36 -5.81
C THR A 38 -8.22 -15.21 -7.08
N ASP A 39 -7.08 -15.23 -7.77
CA ASP A 39 -6.89 -16.01 -8.99
C ASP A 39 -7.01 -17.52 -8.71
N VAL A 40 -6.39 -18.01 -7.62
CA VAL A 40 -6.48 -19.43 -7.23
C VAL A 40 -7.91 -19.81 -6.82
N LEU A 41 -8.59 -18.98 -6.03
CA LEU A 41 -9.98 -19.24 -5.63
C LEU A 41 -10.92 -19.26 -6.83
N THR A 42 -10.71 -18.36 -7.80
CA THR A 42 -11.50 -18.32 -9.04
C THR A 42 -11.27 -19.59 -9.86
N ALA A 43 -10.01 -20.00 -10.03
CA ALA A 43 -9.68 -21.24 -10.75
C ALA A 43 -10.27 -22.49 -10.08
N LEU A 44 -10.32 -22.54 -8.74
CA LEU A 44 -10.99 -23.62 -8.01
C LEU A 44 -12.50 -23.62 -8.23
N ALA A 45 -13.14 -22.44 -8.19
CA ALA A 45 -14.57 -22.32 -8.43
C ALA A 45 -14.95 -22.72 -9.87
N GLU A 46 -14.12 -22.33 -10.85
CA GLU A 46 -14.26 -22.75 -12.24
C GLU A 46 -14.08 -24.26 -12.39
N ALA A 47 -13.09 -24.86 -11.73
CA ALA A 47 -12.89 -26.31 -11.75
C ALA A 47 -14.09 -27.06 -11.17
N ASP A 48 -14.65 -26.56 -10.06
CA ASP A 48 -15.85 -27.14 -9.45
C ASP A 48 -17.08 -26.99 -10.36
N PHE A 49 -17.25 -25.84 -11.00
CA PHE A 49 -18.30 -25.63 -11.99
C PHE A 49 -18.17 -26.61 -13.17
N LEU A 50 -16.98 -26.72 -13.77
CA LEU A 50 -16.74 -27.61 -14.90
C LEU A 50 -16.93 -29.08 -14.51
N SER A 51 -16.58 -29.48 -13.29
CA SER A 51 -16.74 -30.85 -12.81
C SER A 51 -18.21 -31.32 -12.80
N GLN A 52 -19.16 -30.40 -12.65
CA GLN A 52 -20.60 -30.72 -12.67
C GLN A 52 -21.09 -31.12 -14.06
N TYR A 53 -20.44 -30.63 -15.12
CA TYR A 53 -20.85 -30.85 -16.51
C TYR A 53 -19.97 -31.87 -17.24
N LEU A 54 -18.67 -31.87 -16.96
CA LEU A 54 -17.66 -32.65 -17.69
C LEU A 54 -17.13 -33.86 -16.90
N GLY A 55 -17.55 -34.00 -15.64
CA GLY A 55 -17.03 -35.00 -14.71
C GLY A 55 -15.61 -34.67 -14.22
N GLU A 56 -14.97 -35.61 -13.52
CA GLU A 56 -13.59 -35.43 -13.05
C GLU A 56 -12.58 -35.67 -14.18
N GLN A 57 -12.30 -34.61 -14.93
CA GLN A 57 -11.18 -34.58 -15.87
C GLN A 57 -9.85 -34.41 -15.10
N PRO A 58 -8.72 -34.92 -15.63
CA PRO A 58 -7.42 -34.80 -14.97
C PRO A 58 -7.02 -33.34 -14.69
N GLU A 59 -7.39 -32.41 -15.57
CA GLU A 59 -7.12 -30.97 -15.40
C GLU A 59 -7.85 -30.38 -14.18
N ILE A 60 -9.10 -30.82 -13.93
CA ILE A 60 -9.89 -30.40 -12.76
C ILE A 60 -9.24 -30.93 -11.48
N VAL A 61 -8.74 -32.17 -11.49
CA VAL A 61 -8.03 -32.77 -10.35
C VAL A 61 -6.76 -31.99 -10.04
N ASP A 62 -6.01 -31.58 -11.06
CA ASP A 62 -4.80 -30.77 -10.87
C ASP A 62 -5.11 -29.36 -10.36
N LEU A 63 -6.20 -28.74 -10.82
CA LEU A 63 -6.68 -27.46 -10.29
C LEU A 63 -7.07 -27.58 -8.81
N ARG A 64 -7.76 -28.66 -8.41
CA ARG A 64 -8.15 -28.90 -7.02
C ARG A 64 -6.96 -29.09 -6.07
N LYS A 65 -5.81 -29.59 -6.54
CA LYS A 65 -4.58 -29.70 -5.72
C LYS A 65 -4.05 -28.33 -5.27
N ARG A 66 -4.32 -27.27 -6.04
CA ARG A 66 -3.97 -25.87 -5.68
C ARG A 66 -4.71 -25.35 -4.45
N LYS A 67 -5.68 -26.09 -3.91
CA LYS A 67 -6.30 -25.77 -2.61
C LYS A 67 -5.26 -25.69 -1.47
N THR A 68 -4.18 -26.46 -1.56
CA THR A 68 -3.06 -26.36 -0.59
C THR A 68 -2.32 -25.03 -0.66
N ASP A 69 -2.25 -24.41 -1.85
CA ASP A 69 -1.66 -23.09 -2.06
C ASP A 69 -2.49 -22.00 -1.39
N VAL A 70 -3.84 -22.14 -1.37
CA VAL A 70 -4.74 -21.20 -0.69
C VAL A 70 -4.39 -21.08 0.80
N GLU A 71 -4.21 -22.21 1.50
CA GLU A 71 -3.87 -22.19 2.92
C GLU A 71 -2.50 -21.55 3.19
N ALA A 72 -1.53 -21.76 2.30
CA ALA A 72 -0.21 -21.17 2.40
C ALA A 72 -0.26 -19.64 2.19
N LEU A 73 -0.99 -19.21 1.17
CA LEU A 73 -1.21 -17.80 0.86
C LEU A 73 -1.98 -17.11 2.00
N GLU A 74 -3.05 -17.70 2.53
CA GLU A 74 -3.79 -17.13 3.66
C GLU A 74 -2.93 -16.94 4.91
N LYS A 75 -2.08 -17.92 5.24
CA LYS A 75 -1.13 -17.79 6.36
C LYS A 75 -0.15 -16.64 6.13
N ARG A 76 0.36 -16.52 4.90
CA ARG A 76 1.28 -15.43 4.54
C ARG A 76 0.59 -14.07 4.58
N ARG A 77 -0.66 -13.97 4.11
CA ARG A 77 -1.51 -12.78 4.18
C ARG A 77 -1.69 -12.33 5.62
N GLN A 78 -2.12 -13.23 6.51
CA GLN A 78 -2.30 -12.94 7.93
C GLN A 78 -1.00 -12.46 8.60
N TYR A 79 0.13 -13.05 8.23
CA TYR A 79 1.43 -12.65 8.74
C TYR A 79 1.81 -11.22 8.32
N LEU A 80 1.63 -10.88 7.04
CA LEU A 80 1.88 -9.53 6.53
C LEU A 80 0.93 -8.50 7.15
N SER A 81 -0.35 -8.81 7.31
CA SER A 81 -1.31 -7.93 8.00
C SER A 81 -0.86 -7.60 9.42
N LYS A 82 -0.40 -8.59 10.19
CA LYS A 82 0.12 -8.38 11.56
C LYS A 82 1.37 -7.49 11.57
N ILE A 83 2.25 -7.61 10.58
CA ILE A 83 3.42 -6.75 10.46
C ILE A 83 2.99 -5.31 10.17
N ILE A 84 2.07 -5.11 9.23
CA ILE A 84 1.57 -3.78 8.87
C ILE A 84 0.88 -3.12 10.05
N GLU A 85 -0.01 -3.82 10.75
CA GLU A 85 -0.67 -3.33 11.97
C GLU A 85 0.36 -2.88 13.01
N ARG A 86 1.41 -3.67 13.22
CA ARG A 86 2.48 -3.31 14.14
C ARG A 86 3.23 -2.06 13.66
N LEU A 87 3.56 -1.97 12.37
CA LEU A 87 4.23 -0.79 11.81
C LEU A 87 3.36 0.47 11.94
N ASP A 88 2.05 0.36 11.71
CA ASP A 88 1.12 1.48 11.84
C ASP A 88 1.01 1.98 13.30
N GLN A 89 1.21 1.12 14.31
CA GLN A 89 1.31 1.53 15.72
C GLN A 89 2.56 2.36 16.02
N TYR A 90 3.72 2.00 15.44
CA TYR A 90 5.00 2.69 15.68
C TYR A 90 5.21 3.92 14.77
N THR A 91 4.47 4.01 13.68
CA THR A 91 4.51 5.13 12.74
C THR A 91 3.13 5.78 12.69
N PRO A 92 2.72 6.52 13.75
CA PRO A 92 1.45 7.23 13.70
C PRO A 92 1.45 8.14 12.47
N GLN A 93 0.33 8.17 11.73
CA GLN A 93 0.16 9.01 10.56
C GLN A 93 0.49 10.46 10.95
N GLN A 94 1.71 10.89 10.64
CA GLN A 94 2.08 12.29 10.79
C GLN A 94 1.14 13.04 9.86
N LYS A 95 0.22 13.83 10.45
CA LYS A 95 -0.65 14.73 9.71
C LYS A 95 0.20 15.42 8.66
N SER A 96 -0.18 15.30 7.40
CA SER A 96 0.48 16.02 6.33
C SER A 96 0.50 17.49 6.74
N VAL A 97 1.70 18.01 7.01
CA VAL A 97 1.87 19.42 7.30
C VAL A 97 1.62 20.12 5.96
N SER A 98 0.36 20.47 5.71
CA SER A 98 -0.02 21.40 4.66
C SER A 98 0.52 22.75 5.10
N VAL A 99 1.77 23.03 4.73
CA VAL A 99 2.33 24.36 4.89
C VAL A 99 1.59 25.23 3.87
N ALA A 100 0.75 26.14 4.37
CA ALA A 100 0.15 27.16 3.51
C ALA A 100 1.27 27.82 2.71
N PRO A 101 1.12 27.98 1.37
CA PRO A 101 2.14 28.62 0.57
C PRO A 101 2.45 29.99 1.18
N PRO A 102 3.74 30.36 1.32
CA PRO A 102 4.12 31.62 1.93
C PRO A 102 3.38 32.74 1.21
N ASN A 103 2.57 33.45 1.99
CA ASN A 103 1.79 34.58 1.54
C ASN A 103 2.80 35.64 1.06
N MET A 104 3.08 35.65 -0.25
CA MET A 104 3.86 36.69 -0.94
C MET A 104 3.02 37.97 -0.96
N GLY A 105 2.80 38.53 0.22
CA GLY A 105 2.33 39.89 0.39
C GLY A 105 3.53 40.82 0.26
N THR A 106 3.68 41.40 -0.94
CA THR A 106 3.98 42.81 -1.24
C THR A 106 4.70 42.91 -2.58
N GLY A 107 3.93 43.18 -3.65
CA GLY A 107 4.48 43.39 -4.98
C GLY A 107 3.41 43.84 -5.98
N ALA A 108 3.12 45.14 -5.95
CA ALA A 108 2.55 45.94 -7.04
C ALA A 108 1.53 45.27 -8.00
N GLN A 109 0.23 45.46 -7.75
CA GLN A 109 -0.73 45.44 -8.84
C GLN A 109 -0.63 46.76 -9.63
N PRO A 110 -0.44 46.75 -10.96
CA PRO A 110 -0.54 47.95 -11.77
C PRO A 110 -2.00 48.43 -11.80
N ALA A 111 -2.19 49.72 -11.59
CA ALA A 111 -3.49 50.38 -11.60
C ALA A 111 -4.25 50.12 -12.91
N ARG A 112 -5.45 49.53 -12.82
CA ARG A 112 -6.44 49.56 -13.91
C ARG A 112 -7.10 50.95 -13.92
N PRO A 113 -7.08 51.68 -15.04
CA PRO A 113 -7.80 52.93 -15.16
C PRO A 113 -9.27 52.64 -15.53
N GLY A 114 -10.19 53.29 -14.84
CA GLY A 114 -11.60 53.38 -15.27
C GLY A 114 -12.55 52.45 -14.54
N GLY A 115 -13.36 53.03 -13.65
CA GLY A 115 -14.46 52.33 -12.99
C GLY A 115 -15.05 53.14 -11.84
N GLY A 116 -15.47 54.37 -12.13
CA GLY A 116 -16.19 55.20 -11.16
C GLY A 116 -17.52 54.57 -10.73
N GLY A 117 -17.88 54.78 -9.47
CA GLY A 117 -19.18 54.40 -8.93
C GLY A 117 -19.36 54.92 -7.52
N LEU A 118 -20.15 55.99 -7.41
CA LEU A 118 -20.41 56.82 -6.24
C LEU A 118 -20.93 56.05 -5.01
N LYS A 119 -20.48 56.49 -3.83
CA LYS A 119 -21.11 56.26 -2.53
C LYS A 119 -22.53 56.87 -2.52
N ARG A 120 -23.52 56.13 -2.03
CA ARG A 120 -24.78 56.69 -1.53
C ARG A 120 -24.80 56.59 0.00
N TYR A 121 -24.73 57.75 0.65
CA TYR A 121 -25.58 58.06 1.80
C TYR A 121 -26.74 58.88 1.25
#